data_AF-A0A950JS11-F1
#
_entry.id   AF-A0A950JS11-F1
#
_cell.length_a   1.000
_cell.length_b   1.000
_cell.length_c   1.000
_cell.angle_alpha   90.00
_cell.angle_beta   90.00
_cell.angle_gamma   90.00
#
_symmetry.space_group_name_H-M   'P 1'
#
loop_
_entity.id
_entity.type
_entity.pdbx_description
1 polymer ?
#
loop_
_entity_poly.entity_id
_entity_poly.type
_entity_poly.pdbx_seq_one_letter_code
_entity_poly.pdbx_strand_id
1 'polypeptide(L)'
;MTLTQNAERVPPGWRGLVALVVAGAVLWFVCSKYPAELPFFLPWEFSWPVFLATSLSLAWFFIGLQRLPPAQHPPLWRSTCFIAGELLLYAMVQTHIDYYAQHMFFIHRAQHFVLHHVGAFLIALGASGSVLWAGMPDFLKPLFTSKPVRMSVDFIMHPVAAPVIFVGMIYLWLIPAIHTRVMLDARLYDVMNWSMALDGIAFWWLVLDPRPSPPARIGSGIRALLIIAVEPPQMALGAILSLSGTDYYPVYRICGRMFDIPALSDQHYGGLIIWLPGTLLSLLAIILVLVNMRRNEDGAADVVG
;
A
#
# COMPACT_ATOMS: atom_id res chain seq x y z
N MET A 1 -47.27 -26.56 24.40
CA MET A 1 -46.42 -25.43 24.87
C MET A 1 -44.97 -25.77 24.54
N THR A 2 -44.59 -25.59 23.28
CA THR A 2 -43.26 -25.91 22.77
C THR A 2 -42.60 -24.59 22.41
N LEU A 3 -41.87 -24.02 23.38
CA LEU A 3 -40.97 -22.92 23.16
C LEU A 3 -39.81 -23.44 22.29
N THR A 4 -39.93 -23.29 20.97
CA THR A 4 -38.78 -23.38 20.08
C THR A 4 -37.79 -22.31 20.50
N GLN A 5 -36.74 -22.75 21.20
CA GLN A 5 -35.53 -21.98 21.41
C GLN A 5 -34.98 -21.58 20.03
N ASN A 6 -35.34 -20.38 19.59
CA ASN A 6 -34.53 -19.63 18.63
C ASN A 6 -33.25 -19.26 19.36
N ALA A 7 -32.34 -20.23 19.50
CA ALA A 7 -30.95 -19.92 19.72
C ALA A 7 -30.52 -19.15 18.47
N GLU A 8 -30.40 -17.84 18.61
CA GLU A 8 -29.80 -16.95 17.61
C GLU A 8 -28.48 -17.59 17.18
N ARG A 9 -28.51 -18.25 16.01
CA ARG A 9 -27.29 -18.81 15.42
C ARG A 9 -26.46 -17.60 15.02
N VAL A 10 -25.57 -17.24 15.91
CA VAL A 10 -24.56 -16.22 15.69
C VAL A 10 -23.95 -16.45 14.30
N PRO A 11 -24.06 -15.47 13.38
CA PRO A 11 -23.71 -15.70 11.99
C PRO A 11 -22.26 -16.18 11.87
N PRO A 12 -21.98 -17.14 10.98
CA PRO A 12 -20.64 -17.67 10.78
C PRO A 12 -19.71 -16.53 10.33
N GLY A 13 -18.84 -16.08 11.24
CA GLY A 13 -17.94 -14.94 11.04
C GLY A 13 -17.75 -14.05 12.27
N TRP A 14 -18.74 -13.96 13.16
CA TRP A 14 -18.67 -13.11 14.36
C TRP A 14 -17.51 -13.48 15.28
N ARG A 15 -17.24 -14.79 15.47
CA ARG A 15 -16.17 -15.26 16.36
C ARG A 15 -14.79 -14.77 15.89
N GLY A 16 -14.57 -14.71 14.57
CA GLY A 16 -13.35 -14.18 13.98
C GLY A 16 -13.21 -12.68 14.18
N LEU A 17 -14.29 -11.92 13.97
CA LEU A 17 -14.30 -10.47 14.23
C LEU A 17 -14.05 -10.14 15.70
N VAL A 18 -14.68 -10.87 16.62
CA VAL A 18 -14.43 -10.72 18.07
C VAL A 18 -12.98 -11.03 18.41
N ALA A 19 -12.44 -12.13 17.89
CA ALA A 19 -11.03 -12.49 18.11
C ALA A 19 -10.09 -11.39 17.60
N LEU A 20 -10.37 -10.82 16.44
CA LEU A 20 -9.59 -9.72 15.85
C LEU A 20 -9.67 -8.45 16.71
N VAL A 21 -10.86 -8.07 17.18
CA VAL A 21 -11.05 -6.91 18.07
C VAL A 21 -10.36 -7.13 19.41
N VAL A 22 -10.47 -8.33 20.00
CA VAL A 22 -9.78 -8.67 21.25
C VAL A 22 -8.28 -8.63 21.06
N ALA A 23 -7.75 -9.20 19.96
CA ALA A 23 -6.33 -9.15 19.65
C ALA A 23 -5.83 -7.70 19.49
N GLY A 24 -6.57 -6.86 18.76
CA GLY A 24 -6.27 -5.44 18.64
C GLY A 24 -6.31 -4.71 19.98
N ALA A 25 -7.28 -5.01 20.84
CA ALA A 25 -7.40 -4.40 22.17
C ALA A 25 -6.26 -4.82 23.10
N VAL A 26 -5.83 -6.09 23.04
CA VAL A 26 -4.65 -6.57 23.77
C VAL A 26 -3.39 -5.88 23.27
N LEU A 27 -3.18 -5.82 21.94
CA LEU A 27 -2.02 -5.12 21.37
C LEU A 27 -2.01 -3.64 21.75
N TRP A 28 -3.14 -2.95 21.63
CA TRP A 28 -3.30 -1.57 22.06
C TRP A 28 -2.98 -1.38 23.55
N PHE A 29 -3.51 -2.26 24.41
CA PHE A 29 -3.28 -2.19 25.85
C PHE A 29 -1.80 -2.41 26.20
N VAL A 30 -1.16 -3.42 25.63
CA VAL A 30 0.25 -3.73 25.90
C VAL A 30 1.15 -2.62 25.35
N CYS A 31 0.91 -2.16 24.12
CA CYS A 31 1.64 -1.07 23.47
C CYS A 31 1.50 0.26 24.26
N SER A 32 0.31 0.59 24.74
CA SER A 32 0.10 1.82 25.54
C SER A 32 0.73 1.78 26.94
N LYS A 33 1.03 0.59 27.48
CA LYS A 33 1.61 0.44 28.82
C LYS A 33 3.12 0.17 28.82
N TYR A 34 3.60 -0.58 27.84
CA TYR A 34 4.99 -1.08 27.81
C TYR A 34 5.63 -0.92 26.42
N PRO A 35 5.53 0.25 25.75
CA PRO A 35 5.99 0.38 24.35
C PRO A 35 7.48 0.05 24.18
N ALA A 36 8.32 0.43 25.15
CA ALA A 36 9.76 0.21 25.11
C ALA A 36 10.20 -1.24 25.40
N GLU A 37 9.32 -2.07 25.98
CA GLU A 37 9.61 -3.47 26.30
C GLU A 37 9.17 -4.42 25.18
N LEU A 38 8.43 -3.90 24.19
CA LEU A 38 7.94 -4.72 23.10
C LEU A 38 9.05 -5.09 22.13
N PRO A 39 9.05 -6.34 21.61
CA PRO A 39 9.92 -6.70 20.49
C PRO A 39 9.76 -5.75 19.31
N PHE A 40 10.86 -5.55 18.57
CA PHE A 40 10.93 -4.64 17.42
C PHE A 40 9.77 -4.79 16.41
N PHE A 41 9.33 -6.03 16.18
CA PHE A 41 8.27 -6.38 15.22
C PHE A 41 6.83 -6.19 15.75
N LEU A 42 6.66 -5.88 17.04
CA LEU A 42 5.37 -5.50 17.59
C LEU A 42 5.13 -3.99 17.47
N PRO A 43 3.87 -3.56 17.62
CA PRO A 43 3.53 -2.16 17.48
C PRO A 43 4.27 -1.28 18.49
N TRP A 44 5.01 -0.29 17.99
CA TRP A 44 5.60 0.75 18.84
C TRP A 44 4.51 1.76 19.27
N GLU A 45 3.67 2.17 18.31
CA GLU A 45 2.47 2.96 18.52
C GLU A 45 1.30 2.29 17.80
N PHE A 46 0.28 1.88 18.56
CA PHE A 46 -0.81 1.10 17.99
C PHE A 46 -1.84 1.97 17.28
N SER A 47 -1.96 1.79 15.96
CA SER A 47 -2.98 2.45 15.13
C SER A 47 -4.13 1.50 14.79
N TRP A 48 -5.31 1.74 15.38
CA TRP A 48 -6.54 0.98 15.07
C TRP A 48 -6.86 0.97 13.57
N PRO A 49 -6.84 2.10 12.84
CA PRO A 49 -7.11 2.10 11.39
C PRO A 49 -6.20 1.17 10.60
N VAL A 50 -4.89 1.19 10.87
CA VAL A 50 -3.92 0.34 10.17
C VAL A 50 -4.17 -1.13 10.49
N PHE A 51 -4.31 -1.44 11.78
CA PHE A 51 -4.56 -2.80 12.23
C PHE A 51 -5.82 -3.37 11.58
N LEU A 52 -6.92 -2.61 11.62
CA LEU A 52 -8.18 -3.04 11.01
C LEU A 52 -8.07 -3.18 9.49
N ALA A 53 -7.46 -2.23 8.78
CA ALA A 53 -7.35 -2.32 7.33
C ALA A 53 -6.56 -3.55 6.88
N THR A 54 -5.39 -3.79 7.48
CA THR A 54 -4.53 -4.93 7.13
C THR A 54 -5.14 -6.26 7.57
N SER A 55 -5.66 -6.36 8.79
CA SER A 55 -6.25 -7.60 9.31
C SER A 55 -7.58 -7.96 8.65
N LEU A 56 -8.45 -6.98 8.37
CA LEU A 56 -9.70 -7.24 7.66
C LEU A 56 -9.45 -7.58 6.18
N SER A 57 -8.48 -6.91 5.53
CA SER A 57 -8.06 -7.25 4.16
C SER A 57 -7.62 -8.71 4.08
N LEU A 58 -6.71 -9.14 4.97
CA LEU A 58 -6.27 -10.54 5.05
C LEU A 58 -7.41 -11.50 5.42
N ALA A 59 -8.27 -11.14 6.37
CA ALA A 59 -9.40 -11.96 6.76
C ALA A 59 -10.36 -12.17 5.57
N TRP A 60 -10.71 -11.12 4.84
CA TRP A 60 -11.55 -11.21 3.64
C TRP A 60 -10.86 -12.02 2.54
N PHE A 61 -9.54 -11.90 2.39
CA PHE A 61 -8.80 -12.72 1.44
C PHE A 61 -8.92 -14.22 1.76
N PHE A 62 -8.65 -14.63 3.01
CA PHE A 62 -8.75 -16.04 3.40
C PHE A 62 -10.20 -16.57 3.38
N ILE A 63 -11.18 -15.78 3.80
CA ILE A 63 -12.60 -16.14 3.69
C ILE A 63 -12.99 -16.28 2.21
N GLY A 64 -12.49 -15.39 1.35
CA GLY A 64 -12.68 -15.45 -0.09
C GLY A 64 -12.16 -16.74 -0.71
N LEU A 65 -10.95 -17.18 -0.33
CA LEU A 65 -10.38 -18.45 -0.77
C LEU A 65 -11.21 -19.65 -0.31
N GLN A 66 -11.82 -19.59 0.88
CA GLN A 66 -12.70 -20.65 1.36
C GLN A 66 -14.05 -20.69 0.63
N ARG A 67 -14.54 -19.54 0.15
CA ARG A 67 -15.83 -19.42 -0.53
C ARG A 67 -15.75 -19.72 -2.03
N LEU A 68 -14.63 -19.40 -2.66
CA LEU A 68 -14.42 -19.61 -4.09
C LEU A 68 -13.94 -21.05 -4.36
N PRO A 69 -14.36 -21.68 -5.47
CA PRO A 69 -13.81 -22.96 -5.87
C PRO A 69 -12.33 -22.84 -6.25
N PRO A 70 -11.51 -23.89 -6.10
CA PRO A 70 -10.07 -23.85 -6.40
C PRO A 70 -9.72 -23.34 -7.81
N ALA A 71 -10.58 -23.59 -8.80
CA ALA A 71 -10.41 -23.10 -10.17
C ALA A 71 -10.46 -21.56 -10.30
N GLN A 72 -11.02 -20.86 -9.32
CA GLN A 72 -11.09 -19.39 -9.28
C GLN A 72 -10.04 -18.79 -8.33
N HIS A 73 -9.19 -19.61 -7.72
CA HIS A 73 -8.13 -19.12 -6.84
C HIS A 73 -7.01 -18.50 -7.67
N PRO A 74 -6.45 -17.36 -7.24
CA PRO A 74 -5.22 -16.87 -7.83
C PRO A 74 -4.10 -17.90 -7.58
N PRO A 75 -3.14 -18.04 -8.52
CA PRO A 75 -2.01 -18.92 -8.33
C PRO A 75 -1.23 -18.55 -7.06
N LEU A 76 -0.58 -19.53 -6.44
CA LEU A 76 0.07 -19.36 -5.13
C LEU A 76 1.03 -18.17 -5.06
N TRP A 77 1.79 -17.91 -6.12
CA TRP A 77 2.71 -16.77 -6.16
C TRP A 77 1.99 -15.43 -6.07
N ARG A 78 0.81 -15.28 -6.67
CA ARG A 78 -0.01 -14.06 -6.56
C ARG A 78 -0.61 -13.90 -5.17
N SER A 79 -1.11 -14.99 -4.60
CA SER A 79 -1.56 -15.00 -3.20
C SER A 79 -0.44 -14.60 -2.24
N THR A 80 0.77 -15.10 -2.50
CA THR A 80 1.97 -14.76 -1.72
C THR A 80 2.35 -13.29 -1.89
N CYS A 81 2.31 -12.74 -3.11
CA CYS A 81 2.53 -11.31 -3.33
C CYS A 81 1.53 -10.46 -2.56
N PHE A 82 0.24 -10.79 -2.62
CA PHE A 82 -0.80 -10.06 -1.89
C PHE A 82 -0.53 -10.06 -0.38
N ILE A 83 -0.32 -11.24 0.22
CA ILE A 83 -0.03 -11.36 1.66
C ILE A 83 1.26 -10.62 2.02
N ALA A 84 2.33 -10.77 1.22
CA ALA A 84 3.60 -10.12 1.47
C ALA A 84 3.48 -8.59 1.40
N GLY A 85 2.75 -8.06 0.41
CA GLY A 85 2.48 -6.63 0.30
C GLY A 85 1.74 -6.09 1.53
N GLU A 86 0.72 -6.80 1.99
CA GLU A 86 -0.06 -6.40 3.18
C GLU A 86 0.74 -6.45 4.48
N LEU A 87 1.57 -7.48 4.64
CA LEU A 87 2.49 -7.58 5.78
C LEU A 87 3.56 -6.50 5.74
N LEU A 88 4.04 -6.11 4.55
CA LEU A 88 4.99 -5.01 4.39
C LEU A 88 4.36 -3.67 4.76
N LEU A 89 3.13 -3.39 4.31
CA LEU A 89 2.43 -2.17 4.71
C LEU A 89 2.26 -2.10 6.24
N TYR A 90 1.81 -3.19 6.85
CA TYR A 90 1.70 -3.29 8.31
C TYR A 90 3.05 -3.06 9.00
N ALA A 91 4.11 -3.75 8.53
CA ALA A 91 5.44 -3.66 9.11
C ALA A 91 5.95 -2.22 9.11
N MET A 92 5.76 -1.49 8.01
CA MET A 92 6.27 -0.13 7.87
C MET A 92 5.64 0.88 8.82
N VAL A 93 4.35 0.76 9.15
CA VAL A 93 3.63 1.81 9.91
C VAL A 93 3.22 1.42 11.32
N GLN A 94 3.27 0.13 11.69
CA GLN A 94 2.98 -0.29 13.06
C GLN A 94 4.24 -0.58 13.87
N THR A 95 5.27 -1.16 13.25
CA THR A 95 6.45 -1.63 13.98
C THR A 95 7.40 -0.48 14.31
N HIS A 96 8.48 -0.80 15.01
CA HIS A 96 9.51 0.19 15.34
C HIS A 96 10.14 0.83 14.10
N ILE A 97 10.01 0.26 12.90
CA ILE A 97 10.42 0.92 11.65
C ILE A 97 9.78 2.32 11.51
N ASP A 98 8.52 2.48 11.91
CA ASP A 98 7.85 3.77 11.88
C ASP A 98 8.50 4.77 12.85
N TYR A 99 8.87 4.32 14.05
CA TYR A 99 9.65 5.14 14.99
C TYR A 99 10.97 5.60 14.35
N TYR A 100 11.72 4.70 13.71
CA TYR A 100 12.96 5.08 13.02
C TYR A 100 12.70 6.04 11.84
N ALA A 101 11.60 5.86 11.12
CA ALA A 101 11.19 6.76 10.04
C ALA A 101 10.90 8.17 10.54
N GLN A 102 10.32 8.33 11.73
CA GLN A 102 10.10 9.66 12.32
C GLN A 102 11.41 10.38 12.72
N HIS A 103 12.53 9.65 12.86
CA HIS A 103 13.80 10.19 13.37
C HIS A 103 14.94 10.19 12.33
N MET A 104 14.78 9.54 11.17
CA MET A 104 15.79 9.47 10.12
C MET A 104 15.15 9.65 8.74
N PHE A 105 15.60 10.64 7.99
CA PHE A 105 15.02 10.93 6.67
C PHE A 105 15.16 9.76 5.70
N PHE A 106 16.32 9.08 5.65
CA PHE A 106 16.50 7.95 4.73
C PHE A 106 15.59 6.77 5.08
N ILE A 107 15.34 6.51 6.37
CA ILE A 107 14.42 5.44 6.81
C ILE A 107 12.99 5.83 6.48
N HIS A 108 12.64 7.10 6.66
CA HIS A 108 11.37 7.64 6.22
C HIS A 108 11.16 7.48 4.71
N ARG A 109 12.20 7.70 3.89
CA ARG A 109 12.13 7.45 2.44
C ARG A 109 12.04 5.97 2.12
N ALA A 110 12.73 5.09 2.86
CA ALA A 110 12.59 3.64 2.73
C ALA A 110 11.17 3.17 3.06
N GLN A 111 10.58 3.70 4.14
CA GLN A 111 9.22 3.44 4.56
C GLN A 111 8.23 3.83 3.46
N HIS A 112 8.30 5.07 2.98
CA HIS A 112 7.45 5.54 1.89
C HIS A 112 7.67 4.79 0.58
N PHE A 113 8.91 4.38 0.27
CA PHE A 113 9.18 3.51 -0.86
C PHE A 113 8.45 2.17 -0.71
N VAL A 114 8.42 1.56 0.48
CA VAL A 114 7.64 0.34 0.69
C VAL A 114 6.14 0.60 0.61
N LEU A 115 5.62 1.67 1.22
CA LEU A 115 4.18 1.98 1.18
C LEU A 115 3.68 2.26 -0.25
N HIS A 116 4.41 3.09 -0.97
CA HIS A 116 4.00 3.65 -2.28
C HIS A 116 4.44 2.79 -3.47
N HIS A 117 5.54 2.04 -3.32
CA HIS A 117 6.10 1.19 -4.37
C HIS A 117 6.00 -0.29 -3.99
N VAL A 118 6.90 -0.83 -3.18
CA VAL A 118 7.06 -2.30 -3.05
C VAL A 118 5.80 -3.00 -2.54
N GLY A 119 5.24 -2.55 -1.41
CA GLY A 119 4.04 -3.13 -0.81
C GLY A 119 2.84 -2.99 -1.74
N ALA A 120 2.58 -1.77 -2.21
CA ALA A 120 1.51 -1.48 -3.17
C ALA A 120 1.62 -2.29 -4.46
N PHE A 121 2.82 -2.42 -5.02
CA PHE A 121 3.12 -3.21 -6.21
C PHE A 121 2.80 -4.68 -5.99
N LEU A 122 3.22 -5.25 -4.86
CA LEU A 122 2.96 -6.65 -4.51
C LEU A 122 1.45 -6.92 -4.31
N ILE A 123 0.72 -6.00 -3.67
CA ILE A 123 -0.74 -6.06 -3.55
C ILE A 123 -1.40 -6.09 -4.93
N ALA A 124 -1.03 -5.15 -5.80
CA ALA A 124 -1.56 -5.06 -7.16
C ALA A 124 -1.22 -6.31 -7.98
N LEU A 125 0.02 -6.79 -7.90
CA LEU A 125 0.49 -8.00 -8.59
C LEU A 125 -0.25 -9.27 -8.12
N GLY A 126 -0.68 -9.28 -6.85
CA GLY A 126 -1.48 -10.34 -6.29
C GLY A 126 -2.88 -10.49 -6.92
N ALA A 127 -3.37 -9.49 -7.64
CA ALA A 127 -4.62 -9.52 -8.40
C ALA A 127 -5.82 -10.12 -7.62
N SER A 128 -5.85 -9.89 -6.31
CA SER A 128 -6.72 -10.61 -5.36
C SER A 128 -8.10 -9.97 -5.18
N GLY A 129 -8.48 -9.02 -6.05
CA GLY A 129 -9.72 -8.26 -5.92
C GLY A 129 -11.00 -9.12 -5.92
N SER A 130 -11.07 -10.16 -6.76
CA SER A 130 -12.23 -11.08 -6.78
C SER A 130 -12.34 -11.91 -5.50
N VAL A 131 -11.19 -12.34 -4.96
CA VAL A 131 -11.12 -13.10 -3.70
C VAL A 131 -11.54 -12.22 -2.53
N LEU A 132 -10.99 -11.01 -2.43
CA LEU A 132 -11.37 -10.02 -1.43
C LEU A 132 -12.87 -9.71 -1.50
N TRP A 133 -13.40 -9.52 -2.71
CA TRP A 133 -14.83 -9.29 -2.91
C TRP A 133 -15.71 -10.45 -2.44
N ALA A 134 -15.28 -11.70 -2.69
CA ALA A 134 -16.00 -12.90 -2.27
C ALA A 134 -16.02 -13.05 -0.73
N GLY A 135 -14.92 -12.69 -0.07
CA GLY A 135 -14.82 -12.77 1.40
C GLY A 135 -15.38 -11.56 2.15
N MET A 136 -15.54 -10.41 1.49
CA MET A 136 -16.13 -9.22 2.09
C MET A 136 -17.58 -9.48 2.53
N PRO A 137 -17.99 -9.03 3.73
CA PRO A 137 -19.36 -9.14 4.21
C PRO A 137 -20.38 -8.48 3.27
N ASP A 138 -21.52 -9.14 3.08
CA ASP A 138 -22.52 -8.68 2.10
C ASP A 138 -23.11 -7.32 2.45
N PHE A 139 -23.21 -6.97 3.74
CA PHE A 139 -23.70 -5.66 4.18
C PHE A 139 -22.74 -4.50 3.82
N LEU A 140 -21.45 -4.78 3.56
CA LEU A 140 -20.47 -3.78 3.14
C LEU A 140 -20.44 -3.60 1.62
N LYS A 141 -20.83 -4.61 0.83
CA LYS A 141 -20.82 -4.54 -0.64
C LYS A 141 -21.57 -3.32 -1.21
N PRO A 142 -22.76 -2.92 -0.71
CA PRO A 142 -23.45 -1.71 -1.16
C PRO A 142 -22.65 -0.42 -1.00
N LEU A 143 -21.79 -0.32 0.01
CA LEU A 143 -20.93 0.85 0.22
C LEU A 143 -19.90 0.95 -0.91
N PHE A 144 -19.23 -0.16 -1.23
CA PHE A 144 -18.19 -0.21 -2.27
C PHE A 144 -18.75 -0.15 -3.70
N THR A 145 -20.03 -0.50 -3.92
CA THR A 145 -20.72 -0.32 -5.20
C THR A 145 -21.48 1.00 -5.31
N SER A 146 -21.50 1.82 -4.24
CA SER A 146 -22.20 3.09 -4.24
C SER A 146 -21.66 4.05 -5.31
N LYS A 147 -22.53 4.91 -5.84
CA LYS A 147 -22.17 5.87 -6.89
C LYS A 147 -21.01 6.79 -6.48
N PRO A 148 -20.98 7.38 -5.26
CA PRO A 148 -19.86 8.23 -4.85
C PRO A 148 -18.53 7.50 -4.81
N VAL A 149 -18.49 6.29 -4.22
CA VAL A 149 -17.26 5.49 -4.13
C VAL A 149 -16.76 5.10 -5.53
N ARG A 150 -17.66 4.66 -6.41
CA ARG A 150 -17.31 4.38 -7.80
C ARG A 150 -16.76 5.59 -8.53
N MET A 151 -17.37 6.76 -8.39
CA MET A 151 -16.88 8.00 -9.00
C MET A 151 -15.48 8.36 -8.48
N SER A 152 -15.22 8.21 -7.19
CA SER A 152 -13.89 8.42 -6.62
C SER A 152 -12.87 7.43 -7.18
N VAL A 153 -13.21 6.14 -7.24
CA VAL A 153 -12.33 5.11 -7.83
C VAL A 153 -12.09 5.40 -9.31
N ASP A 154 -13.12 5.77 -10.07
CA ASP A 154 -13.00 6.10 -11.49
C ASP A 154 -12.13 7.35 -11.72
N PHE A 155 -12.23 8.35 -10.85
CA PHE A 155 -11.36 9.52 -10.87
C PHE A 155 -9.91 9.14 -10.54
N ILE A 156 -9.66 8.44 -9.44
CA ILE A 156 -8.31 8.07 -9.00
C ILE A 156 -7.63 7.15 -10.02
N MET A 157 -8.39 6.21 -10.62
CA MET A 157 -7.88 5.29 -11.65
C MET A 157 -7.94 5.87 -13.07
N HIS A 158 -8.18 7.18 -13.24
CA HIS A 158 -8.13 7.82 -14.54
C HIS A 158 -6.67 7.90 -15.02
N PRO A 159 -6.34 7.61 -16.30
CA PRO A 159 -4.96 7.52 -16.79
C PRO A 159 -4.13 8.82 -16.64
N VAL A 160 -4.79 9.97 -16.48
CA VAL A 160 -4.11 11.24 -16.19
C VAL A 160 -4.06 11.53 -14.69
N ALA A 161 -5.13 11.24 -13.94
CA ALA A 161 -5.18 11.55 -12.53
C ALA A 161 -4.27 10.63 -11.71
N ALA A 162 -4.25 9.33 -12.02
CA ALA A 162 -3.42 8.34 -11.35
C ALA A 162 -1.93 8.73 -11.30
N PRO A 163 -1.23 8.99 -12.43
CA PRO A 163 0.18 9.39 -12.39
C PRO A 163 0.40 10.77 -11.75
N VAL A 164 -0.54 11.71 -11.93
CA VAL A 164 -0.44 13.05 -11.32
C VAL A 164 -0.56 12.97 -9.81
N ILE A 165 -1.47 12.15 -9.28
CA ILE A 165 -1.59 11.92 -7.84
C ILE A 165 -0.35 11.19 -7.33
N PHE A 166 0.06 10.10 -7.97
CA PHE A 166 1.23 9.28 -7.59
C PHE A 166 2.51 10.12 -7.45
N VAL A 167 2.85 10.93 -8.46
CA VAL A 167 4.02 11.82 -8.37
C VAL A 167 3.75 13.03 -7.48
N GLY A 168 2.55 13.62 -7.59
CA GLY A 168 2.18 14.83 -6.88
C GLY A 168 2.22 14.66 -5.36
N MET A 169 1.83 13.50 -4.84
CA MET A 169 1.87 13.18 -3.41
C MET A 169 3.31 13.14 -2.89
N ILE A 170 4.23 12.52 -3.64
CA ILE A 170 5.66 12.52 -3.31
C ILE A 170 6.17 13.95 -3.18
N TYR A 171 5.90 14.80 -4.16
CA TYR A 171 6.34 16.20 -4.13
C TYR A 171 5.70 16.98 -2.99
N LEU A 172 4.37 16.87 -2.82
CA LEU A 172 3.62 17.57 -1.77
C LEU A 172 4.22 17.31 -0.39
N TRP A 173 4.44 16.04 -0.06
CA TRP A 173 4.94 15.62 1.25
C TRP A 173 6.43 15.88 1.46
N LEU A 174 7.18 16.12 0.38
CA LEU A 174 8.60 16.46 0.40
C LEU A 174 8.88 17.97 0.29
N ILE A 175 7.85 18.82 0.14
CA ILE A 175 8.02 20.27 0.32
C ILE A 175 8.53 20.52 1.74
N PRO A 176 9.70 21.15 1.95
CA PRO A 176 10.34 21.26 3.27
C PRO A 176 9.44 21.80 4.40
N ALA A 177 8.66 22.84 4.10
CA ALA A 177 7.74 23.45 5.05
C ALA A 177 6.54 22.53 5.41
N ILE A 178 6.07 21.73 4.46
CA ILE A 178 5.00 20.75 4.69
C ILE A 178 5.57 19.56 5.46
N HIS A 179 6.69 19.01 5.00
CA HIS A 179 7.38 17.89 5.62
C HIS A 179 7.65 18.14 7.10
N THR A 180 8.21 19.32 7.43
CA THR A 180 8.47 19.71 8.82
C THR A 180 7.20 19.70 9.66
N ARG A 181 6.07 20.19 9.14
CA ARG A 181 4.79 20.19 9.88
C ARG A 181 4.27 18.77 10.09
N VAL A 182 4.37 17.93 9.07
CA VAL A 182 3.90 16.55 9.11
C VAL A 182 4.69 15.74 10.15
N MET A 183 6.02 15.95 10.23
CA MET A 183 6.86 15.30 11.25
C MET A 183 6.57 15.76 12.68
N LEU A 184 5.82 16.85 12.87
CA LEU A 184 5.49 17.41 14.18
C LEU A 184 4.00 17.20 14.58
N ASP A 185 3.19 16.65 13.69
CA ASP A 185 1.75 16.42 13.90
C ASP A 185 1.39 14.98 13.52
N ALA A 186 1.06 14.16 14.52
CA ALA A 186 0.74 12.75 14.34
C ALA A 186 -0.45 12.50 13.38
N ARG A 187 -1.44 13.40 13.35
CA ARG A 187 -2.59 13.23 12.45
C ARG A 187 -2.21 13.52 11.01
N LEU A 188 -1.40 14.55 10.79
CA LEU A 188 -0.88 14.83 9.45
C LEU A 188 0.09 13.75 8.99
N TYR A 189 0.88 13.18 9.90
CA TYR A 189 1.75 12.04 9.65
C TYR A 189 0.95 10.82 9.18
N ASP A 190 -0.12 10.48 9.90
CA ASP A 190 -1.05 9.43 9.49
C ASP A 190 -1.65 9.69 8.10
N VAL A 191 -2.13 10.92 7.85
CA VAL A 191 -2.69 11.29 6.54
C VAL A 191 -1.67 11.11 5.43
N MET A 192 -0.42 11.52 5.66
CA MET A 192 0.66 11.33 4.71
C MET A 192 0.91 9.84 4.43
N ASN A 193 1.05 9.00 5.46
CA ASN A 193 1.28 7.57 5.31
C ASN A 193 0.11 6.86 4.59
N TRP A 194 -1.12 7.15 4.99
CA TRP A 194 -2.31 6.62 4.33
C TRP A 194 -2.39 7.03 2.87
N SER A 195 -2.16 8.32 2.59
CA SER A 195 -2.24 8.82 1.23
C SER A 195 -1.22 8.14 0.32
N MET A 196 0.01 7.95 0.81
CA MET A 196 1.12 7.30 0.10
C MET A 196 0.96 5.79 -0.10
N ALA A 197 0.20 5.13 0.77
CA ALA A 197 -0.14 3.72 0.56
C ALA A 197 -1.29 3.59 -0.45
N LEU A 198 -2.33 4.41 -0.32
CA LEU A 198 -3.55 4.30 -1.13
C LEU A 198 -3.33 4.74 -2.58
N ASP A 199 -2.57 5.81 -2.83
CA ASP A 199 -2.25 6.24 -4.19
C ASP A 199 -1.33 5.24 -4.91
N GLY A 200 -0.34 4.67 -4.21
CA GLY A 200 0.54 3.63 -4.69
C GLY A 200 -0.27 2.41 -5.12
N ILE A 201 -1.14 1.91 -4.25
CA ILE A 201 -2.02 0.77 -4.57
C ILE A 201 -2.86 1.09 -5.80
N ALA A 202 -3.44 2.29 -5.88
CA ALA A 202 -4.29 2.67 -7.00
C ALA A 202 -3.53 2.73 -8.33
N PHE A 203 -2.33 3.34 -8.34
CA PHE A 203 -1.49 3.43 -9.53
C PHE A 203 -1.04 2.05 -10.00
N TRP A 204 -0.45 1.24 -9.10
CA TRP A 204 0.02 -0.10 -9.46
C TRP A 204 -1.11 -1.02 -9.89
N TRP A 205 -2.30 -0.91 -9.30
CA TRP A 205 -3.47 -1.66 -9.74
C TRP A 205 -3.92 -1.27 -11.17
N LEU A 206 -3.83 0.02 -11.52
CA LEU A 206 -4.13 0.48 -12.87
C LEU A 206 -3.12 -0.05 -13.91
N VAL A 207 -1.82 0.00 -13.60
CA VAL A 207 -0.76 -0.34 -14.57
C VAL A 207 -0.41 -1.83 -14.63
N LEU A 208 -0.65 -2.60 -13.56
CA LEU A 208 -0.34 -4.05 -13.50
C LEU A 208 -1.54 -4.95 -13.78
N ASP A 209 -2.69 -4.42 -14.22
CA ASP A 209 -3.83 -5.25 -14.62
C ASP A 209 -3.41 -6.21 -15.76
N PRO A 210 -3.44 -7.54 -15.54
CA PRO A 210 -2.94 -8.50 -16.54
C PRO A 210 -3.87 -8.65 -17.74
N ARG A 211 -5.13 -8.21 -17.63
CA ARG A 211 -6.17 -8.45 -18.65
C ARG A 211 -5.99 -7.52 -19.86
N PRO A 212 -6.42 -7.96 -21.05
CA PRO A 212 -6.54 -7.06 -22.20
C PRO A 212 -7.63 -6.01 -21.96
N SER A 213 -7.58 -4.93 -22.70
CA SER A 213 -8.60 -3.87 -22.69
C SER A 213 -9.49 -4.03 -23.93
N PRO A 214 -10.82 -4.21 -23.80
CA PRO A 214 -11.59 -4.50 -22.57
C PRO A 214 -11.39 -5.94 -22.05
N PRO A 215 -11.60 -6.25 -20.74
CA PRO A 215 -12.29 -5.46 -19.70
C PRO A 215 -11.39 -4.53 -18.87
N ALA A 216 -10.08 -4.51 -19.09
CA ALA A 216 -9.22 -3.58 -18.36
C ALA A 216 -9.52 -2.11 -18.71
N ARG A 217 -9.18 -1.19 -17.78
CA ARG A 217 -9.44 0.26 -17.94
C ARG A 217 -8.64 0.91 -19.05
N ILE A 218 -7.41 0.45 -19.29
CA ILE A 218 -6.47 1.02 -20.26
C ILE A 218 -5.69 -0.08 -20.97
N GLY A 219 -5.28 0.17 -22.21
CA GLY A 219 -4.46 -0.75 -23.01
C GLY A 219 -2.99 -0.79 -22.54
N SER A 220 -2.30 -1.88 -22.86
CA SER A 220 -0.91 -2.13 -22.42
C SER A 220 0.08 -1.03 -22.81
N GLY A 221 -0.05 -0.45 -24.01
CA GLY A 221 0.81 0.66 -24.43
C GLY A 221 0.68 1.90 -23.54
N ILE A 222 -0.54 2.24 -23.11
CA ILE A 222 -0.77 3.35 -22.17
C ILE A 222 -0.20 3.00 -20.80
N ARG A 223 -0.36 1.78 -20.30
CA ARG A 223 0.25 1.35 -19.02
C ARG A 223 1.76 1.55 -19.01
N ALA A 224 2.45 1.12 -20.07
CA ALA A 224 3.88 1.31 -20.22
C ALA A 224 4.26 2.80 -20.27
N LEU A 225 3.50 3.63 -21.01
CA LEU A 225 3.70 5.07 -21.06
C LEU A 225 3.55 5.71 -19.67
N LEU A 226 2.54 5.31 -18.89
CA LEU A 226 2.31 5.86 -17.55
C LEU A 226 3.48 5.56 -16.61
N ILE A 227 4.01 4.33 -16.65
CA ILE A 227 5.20 3.94 -15.87
C ILE A 227 6.40 4.80 -16.28
N ILE A 228 6.63 4.99 -17.58
CA ILE A 228 7.72 5.86 -18.07
C ILE A 228 7.50 7.32 -17.66
N ALA A 229 6.26 7.80 -17.64
CA ALA A 229 5.95 9.20 -17.35
C ALA A 229 6.16 9.59 -15.88
N VAL A 230 5.97 8.68 -14.93
CA VAL A 230 6.16 8.97 -13.50
C VAL A 230 7.63 8.99 -13.07
N GLU A 231 8.51 8.32 -13.83
CA GLU A 231 9.93 8.18 -13.48
C GLU A 231 10.74 9.49 -13.51
N PRO A 232 10.73 10.33 -14.58
CA PRO A 232 11.59 11.50 -14.64
C PRO A 232 11.41 12.50 -13.50
N PRO A 233 10.18 12.83 -13.04
CA PRO A 233 9.99 13.67 -11.86
C PRO A 233 10.62 13.06 -10.59
N GLN A 234 10.42 11.76 -10.37
CA GLN A 234 11.00 11.07 -9.20
C GLN A 234 12.53 11.06 -9.26
N MET A 235 13.10 10.82 -10.45
CA MET A 235 14.53 10.93 -10.68
C MET A 235 15.05 12.34 -10.40
N ALA A 236 14.37 13.37 -10.89
CA ALA A 236 14.77 14.76 -10.64
C ALA A 236 14.76 15.08 -9.14
N LEU A 237 13.70 14.69 -8.42
CA LEU A 237 13.61 14.91 -6.97
C LEU A 237 14.69 14.14 -6.20
N GLY A 238 14.89 12.86 -6.55
CA GLY A 238 15.97 12.03 -5.98
C GLY A 238 17.34 12.65 -6.21
N ALA A 239 17.62 13.15 -7.41
CA ALA A 239 18.86 13.84 -7.76
C ALA A 239 19.07 15.09 -6.91
N ILE A 240 18.06 15.95 -6.81
CA ILE A 240 18.12 17.20 -6.06
C ILE A 240 18.50 16.91 -4.61
N LEU A 241 17.84 15.94 -3.97
CA LEU A 241 18.12 15.60 -2.58
C LEU A 241 19.47 14.90 -2.40
N SER A 242 19.83 14.00 -3.32
CA SER A 242 21.08 13.22 -3.27
C SER A 242 22.34 14.05 -3.50
N LEU A 243 22.23 15.15 -4.26
CA LEU A 243 23.37 15.94 -4.72
C LEU A 243 23.43 17.33 -4.08
N SER A 244 22.46 17.69 -3.24
CA SER A 244 22.41 18.98 -2.57
C SER A 244 23.47 19.10 -1.46
N GLY A 245 24.06 20.29 -1.34
CA GLY A 245 24.89 20.70 -0.19
C GLY A 245 24.10 21.33 0.97
N THR A 246 22.78 21.45 0.83
CA THR A 246 21.86 22.07 1.79
C THR A 246 20.97 21.00 2.41
N ASP A 247 20.85 21.03 3.75
CA ASP A 247 19.88 20.24 4.50
C ASP A 247 18.48 20.86 4.36
N TYR A 248 17.62 20.21 3.57
CA TYR A 248 16.23 20.60 3.37
C TYR A 248 15.30 20.15 4.51
N TYR A 249 15.72 19.18 5.33
CA TYR A 249 14.89 18.56 6.35
C TYR A 249 15.53 18.69 7.74
N PRO A 250 15.71 19.92 8.25
CA PRO A 250 16.33 20.16 9.55
C PRO A 250 15.52 19.61 10.73
N VAL A 251 14.25 19.24 10.52
CA VAL A 251 13.37 18.66 11.54
C VAL A 251 13.99 17.44 12.22
N TYR A 252 14.65 16.55 11.47
CA TYR A 252 15.34 15.39 12.02
C TYR A 252 16.54 15.77 12.91
N ARG A 253 17.12 16.95 12.70
CA ARG A 253 18.17 17.48 13.59
C ARG A 253 17.57 18.06 14.87
N ILE A 254 16.42 18.71 14.76
CA ILE A 254 15.75 19.38 15.87
C ILE A 254 15.13 18.35 16.83
N CYS A 255 14.46 17.32 16.29
CA CYS A 255 13.81 16.27 17.05
C CYS A 255 14.79 15.18 17.55
N GLY A 256 16.01 15.17 17.03
CA GLY A 256 17.04 14.19 17.35
C GLY A 256 17.07 13.03 16.34
N ARG A 257 18.28 12.65 15.93
CA ARG A 257 18.50 11.49 15.07
C ARG A 257 18.74 10.25 15.91
N MET A 258 18.27 9.12 15.40
CA MET A 258 18.48 7.83 16.04
C MET A 258 19.89 7.27 15.80
N PHE A 259 20.47 7.56 14.63
CA PHE A 259 21.85 7.19 14.29
C PHE A 259 22.74 8.43 14.22
N ASP A 260 23.98 8.29 14.67
CA ASP A 260 24.99 9.34 14.62
C ASP A 260 25.58 9.46 13.20
N ILE A 261 24.76 9.98 12.28
CA ILE A 261 25.16 10.29 10.91
C ILE A 261 24.92 11.78 10.60
N PRO A 262 25.77 12.41 9.77
CA PRO A 262 25.55 13.80 9.35
C PRO A 262 24.21 13.99 8.64
N ALA A 263 23.55 15.14 8.88
CA ALA A 263 22.25 15.47 8.28
C ALA A 263 22.26 15.41 6.74
N LEU A 264 23.35 15.84 6.11
CA LEU A 264 23.50 15.75 4.66
C LEU A 264 23.59 14.30 4.19
N SER A 265 24.30 13.44 4.89
CA SER A 265 24.40 12.01 4.53
C SER A 265 23.04 11.31 4.62
N ASP A 266 22.27 11.59 5.68
CA ASP A 266 20.89 11.13 5.85
C ASP A 266 19.99 11.56 4.67
N GLN A 267 20.06 12.83 4.28
CA GLN A 267 19.35 13.34 3.11
C GLN A 267 19.81 12.67 1.81
N HIS A 268 21.12 12.50 1.63
CA HIS A 268 21.68 11.89 0.42
C HIS A 268 21.18 10.46 0.24
N TYR A 269 21.19 9.66 1.30
CA TYR A 269 20.63 8.30 1.25
C TYR A 269 19.14 8.31 0.96
N GLY A 270 18.38 9.23 1.58
CA GLY A 270 16.95 9.38 1.29
C GLY A 270 16.68 9.75 -0.17
N GLY A 271 17.47 10.65 -0.76
CA GLY A 271 17.41 10.98 -2.18
C GLY A 271 17.71 9.78 -3.07
N LEU A 272 18.73 8.98 -2.72
CA LEU A 272 19.10 7.77 -3.46
C LEU A 272 18.01 6.70 -3.42
N ILE A 273 17.26 6.60 -2.32
CA ILE A 273 16.14 5.67 -2.18
C ILE A 273 14.94 6.08 -3.05
N ILE A 274 14.71 7.38 -3.26
CA ILE A 274 13.56 7.85 -4.05
C ILE A 274 13.64 7.37 -5.51
N TRP A 275 14.80 7.49 -6.14
CA TRP A 275 14.94 7.23 -7.58
C TRP A 275 15.50 5.85 -7.95
N LEU A 276 16.51 5.31 -7.26
CA LEU A 276 17.20 4.09 -7.73
C LEU A 276 16.32 2.85 -7.57
N PRO A 277 15.82 2.52 -6.35
CA PRO A 277 14.86 1.45 -6.16
C PRO A 277 13.56 1.63 -6.97
N GLY A 278 13.06 2.87 -7.07
CA GLY A 278 11.87 3.23 -7.85
C GLY A 278 12.02 2.83 -9.31
N THR A 279 13.10 3.27 -9.95
CA THR A 279 13.38 2.94 -11.35
C THR A 279 13.53 1.45 -11.58
N LEU A 280 14.19 0.70 -10.67
CA LEU A 280 14.29 -0.76 -10.80
C LEU A 280 12.92 -1.44 -10.77
N LEU A 281 12.01 -0.98 -9.90
CA LEU A 281 10.67 -1.53 -9.81
C LEU A 281 9.82 -1.17 -11.05
N SER A 282 9.95 0.05 -11.56
CA SER A 282 9.29 0.49 -12.79
C SER A 282 9.79 -0.26 -14.01
N LEU A 283 11.08 -0.58 -14.10
CA LEU A 283 11.63 -1.47 -15.14
C LEU A 283 11.00 -2.86 -15.06
N LEU A 284 10.89 -3.44 -13.86
CA LEU A 284 10.18 -4.71 -13.66
C LEU A 284 8.70 -4.60 -14.10
N ALA A 285 8.03 -3.50 -13.75
CA ALA A 285 6.64 -3.25 -14.15
C ALA A 285 6.47 -3.23 -15.67
N ILE A 286 7.34 -2.53 -16.39
CA ILE A 286 7.34 -2.46 -17.86
C ILE A 286 7.51 -3.87 -18.43
N ILE A 287 8.46 -4.66 -17.92
CA ILE A 287 8.66 -6.05 -18.36
C ILE A 287 7.38 -6.86 -18.18
N LEU A 288 6.72 -6.77 -17.02
CA LEU A 288 5.47 -7.48 -16.76
C LEU A 288 4.34 -7.03 -17.70
N VAL A 289 4.21 -5.73 -17.97
CA VAL A 289 3.23 -5.19 -18.91
C VAL A 289 3.47 -5.72 -20.33
N LEU A 290 4.72 -5.74 -20.79
CA LEU A 290 5.08 -6.28 -22.11
C LEU A 290 4.84 -7.78 -22.21
N VAL A 291 5.17 -8.55 -21.16
CA VAL A 291 4.89 -10.00 -21.11
C VAL A 291 3.38 -10.26 -21.15
N ASN A 292 2.58 -9.50 -20.40
CA ASN A 292 1.12 -9.62 -20.42
C ASN A 292 0.54 -9.21 -21.79
N MET A 293 1.09 -8.17 -22.41
CA MET A 293 0.70 -7.74 -23.76
C MET A 293 0.88 -8.88 -24.77
N ARG A 294 2.07 -9.48 -24.81
CA ARG A 294 2.36 -10.61 -25.70
C ARG A 294 1.43 -11.81 -25.44
N ARG A 295 1.23 -12.20 -24.17
CA ARG A 295 0.33 -13.31 -23.82
C ARG A 295 -1.11 -13.07 -24.25
N ASN A 296 -1.57 -11.82 -24.19
CA ASN A 296 -2.91 -11.45 -24.62
C ASN A 296 -3.04 -11.46 -26.16
N GLU A 297 -1.97 -11.15 -26.89
CA GLU A 297 -1.92 -11.28 -28.36
C GLU A 297 -1.90 -12.75 -28.80
N ASP A 298 -1.04 -13.57 -28.20
CA ASP A 298 -0.94 -15.02 -28.48
C ASP A 298 -2.30 -15.71 -28.24
N GLY A 299 -2.95 -15.42 -27.10
CA GLY A 299 -4.27 -15.99 -26.79
C GLY A 299 -5.40 -15.49 -27.69
N ALA A 300 -5.25 -14.33 -28.33
CA ALA A 300 -6.21 -13.86 -29.33
C ALA A 300 -6.02 -14.59 -30.67
N ALA A 301 -4.78 -14.93 -31.04
CA ALA A 301 -4.49 -15.69 -32.25
C ALA A 301 -5.05 -17.12 -32.18
N ASP A 302 -4.95 -17.78 -31.02
CA ASP A 302 -5.47 -19.14 -30.78
C ASP A 302 -7.00 -19.24 -30.84
N VAL A 303 -7.73 -18.14 -30.64
CA VAL A 303 -9.21 -18.11 -30.70
C VAL A 303 -9.72 -17.91 -32.13
N VAL A 304 -8.88 -17.35 -33.01
CA VAL A 304 -9.24 -17.01 -34.40
C VAL A 304 -8.81 -18.10 -35.39
N GLY A 305 -7.85 -18.96 -35.03
CA GLY A 305 -7.40 -20.12 -35.82
C GLY A 305 -8.20 -21.38 -35.55
#